data_AF-A0A542YRL2-F1
#
_entry.id   AF-A0A542YRL2-F1
#
_cell.length_a   1.000
_cell.length_b   1.000
_cell.length_c   1.000
_cell.angle_alpha   90.00
_cell.angle_beta   90.00
_cell.angle_gamma   90.00
#
_symmetry.space_group_name_H-M   'P 1'
#
loop_
_entity.id
_entity.type
_entity.pdbx_description
1 polymer ?
#
loop_
_entity_poly.entity_id
_entity_poly.type
_entity_poly.pdbx_seq_one_letter_code
_entity_poly.pdbx_strand_id
1 'polypeptide(L)'
;MTAETQGHLFVVHGDLTKLSWDAVLIPCDQDKAVSSWWFRLFDTTRQPQDAWEPLPEGAGLAPRRRGSQEREPDPTAYELVDTVSPEDVEQLAEAVVSGLERLVPRLPQGAHAGRTRRLVAMPLPGTGHGVFAHRRGAVVGAVVPALVTCAERLGVDVALVMRDPRDYAAVQGATERTWSVSKELLDHADRLGELAGRGELSVFVGAGASVPLGMPSWGQLVHSLLQQAEGQDLPKGSDEVAYKAAAQRAKDALGEDRYARLLEQLFATEHHALSHGLIASLRLRQNVTTNFDTALEAAMKLTHGEDLRVMAHQWATTSGPWLLKLHGTVGKPRGVVLTTDDYVRHAEDGKPLYGLVQGLLMTSHVLFLGFSLMDSAYLELASAFHAGAVARAWVDVESAPELG
;
A
#
# COMPACT_ATOMS: atom_id res chain seq x y z
N MET A 1 12.07 -7.63 27.92
CA MET A 1 10.94 -6.86 27.40
C MET A 1 11.24 -6.62 25.94
N THR A 2 10.76 -7.51 25.08
CA THR A 2 10.81 -7.34 23.63
C THR A 2 10.09 -6.05 23.27
N ALA A 3 10.59 -5.33 22.27
CA ALA A 3 9.97 -4.13 21.74
C ALA A 3 8.63 -4.48 21.09
N GLU A 4 7.61 -4.77 21.91
CA GLU A 4 6.21 -4.71 21.49
C GLU A 4 5.94 -3.24 21.20
N THR A 5 6.17 -2.94 19.93
CA THR A 5 6.38 -1.63 19.35
C THR A 5 5.13 -0.76 19.59
N GLN A 6 5.34 0.54 19.74
CA GLN A 6 4.28 1.55 19.92
C GLN A 6 3.60 1.90 18.59
N GLY A 7 2.33 2.33 18.60
CA GLY A 7 1.61 2.86 17.42
C GLY A 7 2.34 4.02 16.74
N HIS A 8 2.22 4.16 15.42
CA HIS A 8 2.94 5.20 14.66
C HIS A 8 2.02 6.10 13.85
N LEU A 9 2.45 7.34 13.63
CA LEU A 9 1.86 8.23 12.63
C LEU A 9 2.61 8.11 11.29
N PHE A 10 1.86 7.79 10.24
CA PHE A 10 2.32 7.76 8.86
C PHE A 10 1.73 8.93 8.09
N VAL A 11 2.57 9.56 7.26
CA VAL A 11 2.17 10.69 6.41
C VAL A 11 2.22 10.25 4.96
N VAL A 12 1.08 10.30 4.27
CA VAL A 12 0.93 9.72 2.92
C VAL A 12 0.42 10.79 1.94
N HIS A 13 1.13 10.99 0.84
CA HIS A 13 0.59 11.71 -0.32
C HIS A 13 -0.29 10.73 -1.09
N GLY A 14 -1.61 10.79 -0.89
CA GLY A 14 -2.51 9.72 -1.27
C GLY A 14 -3.99 10.13 -1.35
N ASP A 15 -4.79 9.19 -1.84
CA ASP A 15 -6.25 9.31 -1.85
C ASP A 15 -6.79 8.38 -0.77
N LEU A 16 -7.40 8.95 0.28
CA LEU A 16 -7.93 8.19 1.40
C LEU A 16 -9.01 7.18 0.98
N THR A 17 -9.69 7.43 -0.13
CA THR A 17 -10.68 6.51 -0.70
C THR A 17 -10.04 5.27 -1.31
N LYS A 18 -8.74 5.33 -1.66
CA LYS A 18 -7.97 4.24 -2.27
C LYS A 18 -7.04 3.54 -1.28
N LEU A 19 -6.64 4.18 -0.19
CA LEU A 19 -5.86 3.52 0.87
C LEU A 19 -6.70 2.45 1.57
N SER A 20 -6.17 1.24 1.75
CA SER A 20 -6.76 0.21 2.62
C SER A 20 -6.44 0.49 4.09
N TRP A 21 -7.47 0.51 4.94
CA TRP A 21 -7.41 0.85 6.37
C TRP A 21 -8.46 0.04 7.15
N ASP A 22 -8.32 -0.03 8.46
CA ASP A 22 -9.21 -0.74 9.40
C ASP A 22 -10.37 0.15 9.88
N ALA A 23 -10.09 1.44 10.03
CA ALA A 23 -11.06 2.46 10.40
C ALA A 23 -10.76 3.82 9.76
N VAL A 24 -11.75 4.71 9.69
CA VAL A 24 -11.57 6.08 9.17
C VAL A 24 -12.19 7.13 10.08
N LEU A 25 -11.49 8.26 10.25
CA LEU A 25 -12.06 9.47 10.82
C LEU A 25 -12.42 10.45 9.71
N ILE A 26 -13.66 10.94 9.74
CA ILE A 26 -14.22 11.79 8.69
C ILE A 26 -14.57 13.16 9.30
N PRO A 27 -13.99 14.25 8.78
CA PRO A 27 -14.36 15.60 9.20
C PRO A 27 -15.83 15.92 8.88
N CYS A 28 -16.53 16.49 9.85
CA CYS A 28 -17.89 17.02 9.73
C CYS A 28 -17.99 18.41 10.38
N ASP A 29 -19.18 19.01 10.32
CA ASP A 29 -19.58 20.14 11.16
C ASP A 29 -20.36 19.69 12.41
N GLN A 30 -20.85 20.66 13.19
CA GLN A 30 -21.63 20.45 14.41
C GLN A 30 -22.93 19.64 14.19
N ASP A 31 -23.50 19.73 12.99
CA ASP A 31 -24.74 19.05 12.61
C ASP A 31 -24.46 17.67 11.99
N LYS A 32 -23.19 17.22 12.06
CA LYS A 32 -22.69 15.97 11.47
C LYS A 32 -22.82 15.94 9.95
N ALA A 33 -22.92 17.10 9.30
CA ALA A 33 -22.85 17.19 7.86
C ALA A 33 -21.41 17.00 7.40
N VAL A 34 -21.22 16.18 6.38
CA VAL A 34 -19.92 15.90 5.77
C VAL A 34 -19.90 16.47 4.36
N SER A 35 -18.71 16.79 3.86
CA SER A 35 -18.55 17.11 2.44
C SER A 35 -19.06 15.96 1.56
N SER A 36 -19.76 16.29 0.47
CA SER A 36 -20.25 15.33 -0.53
C SER A 36 -19.18 14.38 -1.08
N TRP A 37 -17.90 14.77 -1.00
CA TRP A 37 -16.78 13.89 -1.34
C TRP A 37 -16.77 12.59 -0.53
N TRP A 38 -17.13 12.65 0.76
CA TRP A 38 -17.07 11.51 1.67
C TRP A 38 -18.16 10.47 1.43
N PHE A 39 -19.25 10.81 0.72
CA PHE A 39 -20.29 9.85 0.34
C PHE A 39 -19.74 8.67 -0.47
N ARG A 40 -18.60 8.85 -1.16
CA ARG A 40 -17.90 7.78 -1.89
C ARG A 40 -17.39 6.64 -1.01
N LEU A 41 -17.29 6.86 0.31
CA LEU A 41 -16.87 5.83 1.27
C LEU A 41 -18.04 4.98 1.78
N PHE A 42 -19.30 5.33 1.48
CA PHE A 42 -20.48 4.71 2.09
C PHE A 42 -21.29 3.90 1.08
N ASP A 43 -21.87 2.79 1.53
CA ASP A 43 -22.77 1.96 0.72
C ASP A 43 -24.15 2.63 0.65
N THR A 44 -24.25 3.69 -0.15
CA THR A 44 -25.50 4.43 -0.30
C THR A 44 -25.84 4.67 -1.76
N THR A 45 -27.10 4.44 -2.09
CA THR A 45 -27.68 4.77 -3.40
C THR A 45 -28.08 6.24 -3.50
N ARG A 46 -28.13 6.96 -2.37
CA ARG A 46 -28.42 8.39 -2.33
C ARG A 46 -27.18 9.16 -2.75
N GLN A 47 -27.31 9.91 -3.84
CA GLN A 47 -26.31 10.92 -4.19
C GLN A 47 -26.52 12.16 -3.33
N PRO A 48 -25.43 12.80 -2.87
CA PRO A 48 -25.53 14.07 -2.19
C PRO A 48 -26.09 15.14 -3.14
N GLN A 49 -27.01 15.95 -2.64
CA GLN A 49 -27.61 17.09 -3.34
C GLN A 49 -26.86 18.38 -3.07
N ASP A 50 -26.24 18.48 -1.88
CA ASP A 50 -25.52 19.65 -1.43
C ASP A 50 -24.02 19.38 -1.31
N ALA A 51 -23.22 20.45 -1.23
CA ALA A 51 -21.78 20.32 -1.01
C ALA A 51 -21.46 19.76 0.39
N TRP A 52 -22.35 19.99 1.36
CA TRP A 52 -22.28 19.56 2.75
C TRP A 52 -23.66 19.10 3.19
N GLU A 53 -23.80 17.83 3.59
CA GLU A 53 -25.05 17.33 4.16
C GLU A 53 -24.79 16.12 5.08
N PRO A 54 -25.71 15.82 6.02
CA PRO A 54 -25.60 14.65 6.87
C PRO A 54 -25.62 13.34 6.08
N LEU A 55 -24.85 12.36 6.55
CA LEU A 55 -24.94 11.00 6.05
C LEU A 55 -26.33 10.42 6.34
N PRO A 56 -26.87 9.53 5.48
CA PRO A 56 -28.09 8.79 5.77
C PRO A 56 -27.99 8.07 7.12
N GLU A 57 -29.09 8.00 7.86
CA GLU A 57 -29.13 7.28 9.12
C GLU A 57 -28.77 5.80 8.91
N GLY A 58 -27.83 5.29 9.71
CA GLY A 58 -27.32 3.93 9.56
C GLY A 58 -26.41 3.69 8.35
N ALA A 59 -25.92 4.75 7.69
CA ALA A 59 -24.95 4.60 6.58
C ALA A 59 -23.74 3.78 7.02
N GLY A 60 -23.60 2.59 6.41
CA GLY A 60 -22.43 1.73 6.53
C GLY A 60 -21.37 2.09 5.49
N LEU A 61 -20.12 1.77 5.79
CA LEU A 61 -19.04 1.91 4.81
C LEU A 61 -19.28 0.99 3.61
N ALA A 62 -18.98 1.51 2.42
CA ALA A 62 -19.02 0.74 1.18
C ALA A 62 -18.04 -0.42 1.28
N PRO A 63 -18.48 -1.65 0.93
CA PRO A 63 -17.56 -2.75 0.93
C PRO A 63 -16.48 -2.54 -0.14
N ARG A 64 -15.21 -2.58 0.27
CA ARG A 64 -14.02 -2.52 -0.56
C ARG A 64 -13.68 -3.93 -1.00
N ARG A 65 -14.33 -4.33 -2.08
CA ARG A 65 -14.17 -5.65 -2.71
C ARG A 65 -12.70 -6.06 -2.92
N ARG A 66 -12.33 -7.25 -2.44
CA ARG A 66 -11.36 -8.14 -3.12
C ARG A 66 -12.10 -8.90 -4.20
N GLY A 67 -12.00 -8.48 -5.45
CA GLY A 67 -12.74 -9.08 -6.56
C GLY A 67 -14.17 -9.49 -6.22
N SER A 68 -14.63 -10.65 -6.73
CA SER A 68 -16.08 -10.93 -6.81
C SER A 68 -16.68 -11.98 -5.89
N GLN A 69 -15.97 -12.64 -4.96
CA GLN A 69 -16.61 -13.72 -4.17
C GLN A 69 -16.34 -13.81 -2.67
N GLU A 70 -15.34 -13.15 -2.08
CA GLU A 70 -15.19 -13.14 -0.62
C GLU A 70 -15.10 -11.70 -0.08
N ARG A 71 -16.10 -11.35 0.74
CA ARG A 71 -16.06 -10.17 1.61
C ARG A 71 -15.18 -10.52 2.80
N GLU A 72 -13.89 -10.21 2.75
CA GLU A 72 -13.23 -9.92 4.03
C GLU A 72 -13.96 -8.74 4.69
N PRO A 73 -14.02 -8.68 6.03
CA PRO A 73 -14.67 -7.58 6.72
C PRO A 73 -13.90 -6.31 6.41
N ASP A 74 -14.41 -5.59 5.42
CA ASP A 74 -14.11 -4.21 5.11
C ASP A 74 -13.96 -3.35 6.36
N PRO A 75 -13.29 -2.19 6.26
CA PRO A 75 -13.12 -1.32 7.40
C PRO A 75 -14.35 -1.25 8.29
N THR A 76 -14.12 -1.60 9.55
CA THR A 76 -15.20 -2.04 10.44
C THR A 76 -15.93 -0.88 11.09
N ALA A 77 -15.33 0.32 11.06
CA ALA A 77 -15.90 1.49 11.69
C ALA A 77 -15.44 2.79 11.05
N TYR A 78 -16.27 3.81 11.21
CA TYR A 78 -15.92 5.20 11.03
C TYR A 78 -16.36 6.02 12.25
N GLU A 79 -15.76 7.19 12.39
CA GLU A 79 -16.15 8.19 13.37
C GLU A 79 -16.16 9.57 12.71
N LEU A 80 -17.22 10.34 12.96
CA LEU A 80 -17.33 11.71 12.51
C LEU A 80 -16.70 12.64 13.56
N VAL A 81 -15.87 13.57 13.12
CA VAL A 81 -15.22 14.56 14.00
C VAL A 81 -15.62 15.94 13.53
N ASP A 82 -16.24 16.70 14.44
CA ASP A 82 -16.50 18.11 14.21
C ASP A 82 -15.17 18.87 14.14
N THR A 83 -14.89 19.42 12.96
CA THR A 83 -13.66 20.20 12.69
C THR A 83 -13.97 21.66 12.39
N VAL A 84 -15.23 22.08 12.56
CA VAL A 84 -15.73 23.42 12.27
C VAL A 84 -15.99 24.21 13.55
N SER A 85 -16.56 23.59 14.58
CA SER A 85 -16.83 24.25 15.86
C SER A 85 -15.60 24.62 16.71
N PRO A 86 -14.44 23.92 16.64
CA PRO A 86 -13.27 24.32 17.41
C PRO A 86 -12.86 25.77 17.16
N GLU A 87 -12.69 26.55 18.22
CA GLU A 87 -12.34 27.99 18.13
C GLU A 87 -10.83 28.21 17.89
N ASP A 88 -10.01 27.24 18.28
CA ASP A 88 -8.56 27.24 18.12
C ASP A 88 -8.02 25.86 17.66
N VAL A 89 -6.70 25.78 17.43
CA VAL A 89 -6.09 24.57 16.86
C VAL A 89 -5.88 23.49 17.93
N GLU A 90 -5.83 23.88 19.20
CA GLU A 90 -5.74 23.00 20.35
C GLU A 90 -7.05 22.24 20.56
N GLN A 91 -8.20 22.94 20.55
CA GLN A 91 -9.53 22.33 20.57
C GLN A 91 -9.75 21.40 19.37
N LEU A 92 -9.23 21.76 18.19
CA LEU A 92 -9.28 20.88 17.01
C LEU A 92 -8.49 19.59 17.25
N ALA A 93 -7.28 19.69 17.80
CA ALA A 93 -6.46 18.53 18.12
C ALA A 93 -7.16 17.63 19.18
N GLU A 94 -7.76 18.22 20.22
CA GLU A 94 -8.54 17.50 21.23
C GLU A 94 -9.74 16.77 20.62
N ALA A 95 -10.50 17.42 19.72
CA ALA A 95 -11.64 16.82 19.03
C ALA A 95 -11.21 15.59 18.21
N VAL A 96 -10.09 15.69 17.51
CA VAL A 96 -9.51 14.60 16.70
C VAL A 96 -9.04 13.45 17.59
N VAL A 97 -8.34 13.74 18.68
CA VAL A 97 -7.90 12.73 19.66
C VAL A 97 -9.09 12.02 20.29
N SER A 98 -10.09 12.76 20.73
CA SER A 98 -11.33 12.21 21.28
C SER A 98 -12.07 11.34 20.25
N GLY A 99 -12.04 11.71 18.97
CA GLY A 99 -12.55 10.87 17.88
C GLY A 99 -11.82 9.52 17.78
N LEU A 100 -10.49 9.53 17.81
CA LEU A 100 -9.68 8.30 17.85
C LEU A 100 -10.00 7.44 19.08
N GLU A 101 -10.12 8.05 20.26
CA GLU A 101 -10.45 7.35 21.51
C GLU A 101 -11.82 6.69 21.50
N ARG A 102 -12.80 7.26 20.79
CA ARG A 102 -14.11 6.63 20.57
C ARG A 102 -14.08 5.56 19.49
N LEU A 103 -13.26 5.75 18.45
CA LEU A 103 -13.20 4.85 17.30
C LEU A 103 -12.44 3.56 17.60
N VAL A 104 -11.24 3.66 18.19
CA VAL A 104 -10.33 2.51 18.37
C VAL A 104 -10.95 1.37 19.19
N PRO A 105 -11.69 1.60 20.29
CA PRO A 105 -12.34 0.53 21.05
C PRO A 105 -13.43 -0.23 20.29
N ARG A 106 -13.95 0.33 19.18
CA ARG A 106 -14.97 -0.30 18.32
C ARG A 106 -14.35 -1.25 17.29
N LEU A 107 -13.03 -1.24 17.14
CA LEU A 107 -12.33 -2.06 16.17
C LEU A 107 -12.15 -3.49 16.69
N PRO A 108 -12.15 -4.50 15.80
CA PRO A 108 -11.73 -5.84 16.15
C PRO A 108 -10.34 -5.88 16.78
N GLN A 109 -10.07 -6.93 17.55
CA GLN A 109 -8.79 -7.08 18.26
C GLN A 109 -7.61 -7.29 17.30
N GLY A 110 -7.84 -7.96 16.16
CA GLY A 110 -6.85 -8.17 15.10
C GLY A 110 -6.93 -7.10 14.01
N ALA A 111 -5.80 -6.86 13.34
CA ALA A 111 -5.75 -6.00 12.18
C ALA A 111 -6.22 -6.71 10.91
N HIS A 112 -6.81 -5.96 10.00
CA HIS A 112 -7.33 -6.42 8.73
C HIS A 112 -6.20 -6.81 7.76
N ALA A 113 -6.48 -7.79 6.90
CA ALA A 113 -5.65 -8.12 5.73
C ALA A 113 -4.17 -8.42 6.05
N GLY A 114 -3.87 -9.13 7.14
CA GLY A 114 -2.50 -9.54 7.46
C GLY A 114 -1.57 -8.38 7.89
N ARG A 115 -2.14 -7.27 8.36
CA ARG A 115 -1.33 -6.22 9.02
C ARG A 115 -0.92 -6.67 10.41
N THR A 116 0.24 -6.20 10.85
CA THR A 116 0.66 -6.33 12.26
C THR A 116 -0.21 -5.47 13.18
N ARG A 117 -0.70 -4.32 12.69
CA ARG A 117 -1.53 -3.39 13.47
C ARG A 117 -2.69 -2.81 12.71
N ARG A 118 -3.71 -2.46 13.48
CA ARG A 118 -4.89 -1.74 13.01
C ARG A 118 -4.46 -0.36 12.53
N LEU A 119 -4.89 -0.01 11.33
CA LEU A 119 -4.61 1.26 10.68
C LEU A 119 -5.86 2.14 10.67
N VAL A 120 -5.80 3.28 11.36
CA VAL A 120 -6.83 4.32 11.29
C VAL A 120 -6.41 5.39 10.29
N ALA A 121 -7.17 5.60 9.23
CA ALA A 121 -6.89 6.63 8.24
C ALA A 121 -7.70 7.91 8.51
N MET A 122 -7.12 9.06 8.19
CA MET A 122 -7.81 10.35 8.22
C MET A 122 -7.20 11.36 7.24
N PRO A 123 -7.99 12.32 6.74
CA PRO A 123 -7.43 13.49 6.08
C PRO A 123 -6.77 14.42 7.11
N LEU A 124 -6.07 15.46 6.66
CA LEU A 124 -5.66 16.56 7.54
C LEU A 124 -6.91 17.36 8.01
N PRO A 125 -7.30 17.29 9.30
CA PRO A 125 -8.51 17.93 9.80
C PRO A 125 -8.39 19.46 9.76
N GLY A 126 -9.53 20.16 9.66
CA GLY A 126 -9.57 21.63 9.69
C GLY A 126 -8.95 22.35 8.47
N THR A 127 -8.46 21.61 7.47
CA THR A 127 -7.91 22.16 6.21
C THR A 127 -8.90 22.01 5.05
N GLY A 128 -8.69 22.75 3.95
CA GLY A 128 -9.61 22.81 2.81
C GLY A 128 -10.75 23.80 3.02
N HIS A 129 -11.97 23.31 3.28
CA HIS A 129 -13.16 24.12 3.57
C HIS A 129 -13.36 24.42 5.08
N GLY A 130 -12.46 23.94 5.94
CA GLY A 130 -12.51 24.17 7.38
C GLY A 130 -12.05 25.58 7.80
N VAL A 131 -12.33 25.92 9.06
CA VAL A 131 -12.10 27.27 9.64
C VAL A 131 -10.62 27.69 9.60
N PHE A 132 -9.69 26.73 9.65
CA PHE A 132 -8.25 26.98 9.73
C PHE A 132 -7.51 26.84 8.40
N ALA A 133 -8.19 26.89 7.26
CA ALA A 133 -7.56 26.76 5.93
C ALA A 133 -6.42 27.76 5.66
N HIS A 134 -6.44 28.92 6.33
CA HIS A 134 -5.43 29.98 6.26
C HIS A 134 -4.35 29.88 7.37
N ARG A 135 -4.50 28.96 8.33
CA ARG A 135 -3.57 28.71 9.47
C ARG A 135 -2.97 27.30 9.44
N ARG A 136 -2.68 26.77 8.25
CA ARG A 136 -2.20 25.39 8.05
C ARG A 136 -1.03 25.00 8.95
N GLY A 137 -0.02 25.86 9.07
CA GLY A 137 1.14 25.59 9.94
C GLY A 137 0.77 25.42 11.41
N ALA A 138 -0.20 26.19 11.92
CA ALA A 138 -0.66 26.06 13.30
C ALA A 138 -1.47 24.77 13.50
N VAL A 139 -2.33 24.40 12.54
CA VAL A 139 -3.05 23.12 12.57
C VAL A 139 -2.08 21.95 12.60
N VAL A 140 -1.09 21.96 11.70
CA VAL A 140 -0.07 20.92 11.64
C VAL A 140 0.71 20.85 12.96
N GLY A 141 1.13 21.99 13.51
CA GLY A 141 1.88 22.06 14.77
C GLY A 141 1.12 21.56 16.00
N ALA A 142 -0.22 21.64 16.00
CA ALA A 142 -1.05 21.14 17.10
C ALA A 142 -1.47 19.67 16.90
N VAL A 143 -1.96 19.34 15.69
CA VAL A 143 -2.57 18.03 15.40
C VAL A 143 -1.52 16.93 15.27
N VAL A 144 -0.37 17.20 14.61
CA VAL A 144 0.63 16.15 14.36
C VAL A 144 1.22 15.58 15.66
N PRO A 145 1.72 16.40 16.61
CA PRO A 145 2.22 15.88 17.88
C PRO A 145 1.14 15.15 18.68
N ALA A 146 -0.10 15.67 18.70
CA ALA A 146 -1.22 15.02 19.37
C ALA A 146 -1.53 13.64 18.79
N LEU A 147 -1.47 13.50 17.46
CA LEU A 147 -1.66 12.22 16.77
C LEU A 147 -0.54 11.23 17.05
N VAL A 148 0.73 11.67 17.10
CA VAL A 148 1.87 10.80 17.45
C VAL A 148 1.67 10.21 18.85
N THR A 149 1.45 11.07 19.86
CA THR A 149 1.20 10.63 21.24
C THR A 149 -0.04 9.74 21.35
N CYS A 150 -1.09 10.05 20.59
CA CYS A 150 -2.32 9.26 20.60
C CYS A 150 -2.13 7.87 19.98
N ALA A 151 -1.43 7.78 18.83
CA ALA A 151 -1.12 6.52 18.15
C ALA A 151 -0.31 5.59 19.07
N GLU A 152 0.75 6.13 19.69
CA GLU A 152 1.60 5.40 20.64
C GLU A 152 0.79 4.86 21.82
N ARG A 153 -0.03 5.72 22.44
CA ARG A 153 -0.86 5.38 23.61
C ARG A 153 -1.95 4.36 23.30
N LEU A 154 -2.60 4.48 22.14
CA LEU A 154 -3.68 3.58 21.73
C LEU A 154 -3.18 2.28 21.08
N GLY A 155 -1.88 2.18 20.75
CA GLY A 155 -1.31 1.00 20.12
C GLY A 155 -1.89 0.73 18.73
N VAL A 156 -2.15 1.79 17.96
CA VAL A 156 -2.66 1.72 16.58
C VAL A 156 -1.79 2.55 15.66
N ASP A 157 -1.75 2.17 14.39
CA ASP A 157 -1.12 3.02 13.39
C ASP A 157 -2.15 4.02 12.85
N VAL A 158 -1.72 5.26 12.65
CA VAL A 158 -2.54 6.34 12.10
C VAL A 158 -1.94 6.75 10.75
N ALA A 159 -2.75 6.77 9.69
CA ALA A 159 -2.36 7.32 8.39
C ALA A 159 -3.03 8.67 8.16
N LEU A 160 -2.23 9.74 8.18
CA LEU A 160 -2.65 11.06 7.72
C LEU A 160 -2.46 11.13 6.20
N VAL A 161 -3.57 11.15 5.47
CA VAL A 161 -3.59 11.05 4.01
C VAL A 161 -3.95 12.41 3.40
N MET A 162 -3.03 12.97 2.63
CA MET A 162 -3.21 14.27 1.98
C MET A 162 -3.21 14.11 0.48
N ARG A 163 -4.17 14.75 -0.18
CA ARG A 163 -4.24 14.80 -1.65
C ARG A 163 -3.42 15.97 -2.21
N ASP A 164 -3.42 17.11 -1.52
CA ASP A 164 -2.66 18.30 -1.93
C ASP A 164 -1.17 18.13 -1.56
N PRO A 165 -0.25 18.26 -2.53
CA PRO A 165 1.19 18.10 -2.27
C PRO A 165 1.76 19.16 -1.30
N ARG A 166 1.13 20.33 -1.19
CA ARG A 166 1.55 21.39 -0.26
C ARG A 166 1.24 21.02 1.19
N ASP A 167 0.07 20.43 1.42
CA ASP A 167 -0.32 19.96 2.75
C ASP A 167 0.53 18.75 3.15
N TYR A 168 0.80 17.85 2.19
CA TYR A 168 1.76 16.77 2.37
C TYR A 168 3.14 17.28 2.81
N ALA A 169 3.73 18.23 2.07
CA ALA A 169 5.04 18.78 2.39
C ALA A 169 5.06 19.51 3.75
N ALA A 170 3.99 20.24 4.08
CA ALA A 170 3.87 20.95 5.35
C ALA A 170 3.85 19.99 6.56
N VAL A 171 3.06 18.92 6.49
CA VAL A 171 3.02 17.88 7.54
C VAL A 171 4.35 17.13 7.60
N GLN A 172 4.91 16.75 6.45
CA GLN A 172 6.17 16.01 6.39
C GLN A 172 7.30 16.80 7.05
N GLY A 173 7.36 18.12 6.84
CA GLY A 173 8.36 18.99 7.47
C GLY A 173 8.16 19.21 8.98
N ALA A 174 6.95 19.00 9.50
CA ALA A 174 6.61 19.20 10.91
C ALA A 174 6.58 17.90 11.73
N THR A 175 6.60 16.75 11.07
CA THR A 175 6.59 15.45 11.74
C THR A 175 7.99 15.17 12.28
N GLU A 176 8.16 15.27 13.59
CA GLU A 176 9.38 14.80 14.25
C GLU A 176 9.51 13.28 14.07
N ARG A 177 10.72 12.83 13.72
CA ARG A 177 10.99 11.43 13.42
C ARG A 177 11.27 10.66 14.72
N THR A 178 10.23 10.35 15.48
CA THR A 178 10.32 9.53 16.69
C THR A 178 10.20 8.03 16.37
N TRP A 179 10.98 7.55 15.38
CA TRP A 179 11.02 6.13 15.07
C TRP A 179 12.02 5.43 16.00
N SER A 180 11.56 4.37 16.69
CA SER A 180 12.41 3.53 17.55
C SER A 180 13.29 2.59 16.71
N VAL A 181 14.16 3.15 15.88
CA VAL A 181 15.10 2.43 15.00
C VAL A 181 16.54 2.84 15.30
N SER A 182 17.50 2.00 14.91
CA SER A 182 18.92 2.29 15.17
C SER A 182 19.38 3.52 14.39
N LYS A 183 20.43 4.18 14.89
CA LYS A 183 21.01 5.34 14.22
C LYS A 183 21.47 5.00 12.80
N GLU A 184 22.03 3.80 12.61
CA GLU A 184 22.48 3.32 11.30
C GLU A 184 21.34 3.22 10.29
N LEU A 185 20.16 2.77 10.74
CA LEU A 185 18.96 2.72 9.91
C LEU A 185 18.43 4.12 9.59
N LEU A 186 18.48 5.06 10.53
CA LEU A 186 18.12 6.46 10.29
C LEU A 186 19.06 7.11 9.27
N ASP A 187 20.38 6.93 9.44
CA ASP A 187 21.38 7.44 8.51
C ASP A 187 21.18 6.83 7.10
N HIS A 188 20.79 5.56 7.02
CA HIS A 188 20.45 4.92 5.74
C HIS A 188 19.17 5.48 5.13
N ALA A 189 18.12 5.69 5.94
CA ALA A 189 16.87 6.30 5.49
C ALA A 189 17.08 7.73 4.97
N ASP A 190 17.92 8.53 5.65
CA ASP A 190 18.32 9.86 5.21
C ASP A 190 19.04 9.82 3.87
N ARG A 191 20.03 8.93 3.73
CA ARG A 191 20.71 8.72 2.46
C ARG A 191 19.75 8.33 1.34
N LEU A 192 18.80 7.42 1.60
CA LEU A 192 17.78 7.04 0.61
C LEU A 192 16.87 8.22 0.25
N GLY A 193 16.49 9.05 1.23
CA GLY A 193 15.72 10.27 1.00
C GLY A 193 16.44 11.27 0.09
N GLU A 194 17.74 11.48 0.30
CA GLU A 194 18.56 12.33 -0.59
C GLU A 194 18.63 11.76 -2.01
N LEU A 195 18.85 10.45 -2.14
CA LEU A 195 18.88 9.77 -3.44
C LEU A 195 17.54 9.90 -4.17
N ALA A 196 16.42 9.73 -3.47
CA ALA A 196 15.08 9.95 -4.02
C ALA A 196 14.91 11.41 -4.50
N GLY A 197 15.34 12.38 -3.68
CA GLY A 197 15.29 13.81 -4.01
C GLY A 197 16.12 14.19 -5.25
N ARG A 198 17.22 13.48 -5.52
CA ARG A 198 18.04 13.65 -6.73
C ARG A 198 17.55 12.85 -7.94
N GLY A 199 16.56 11.98 -7.76
CA GLY A 199 16.09 11.07 -8.81
C GLY A 199 17.06 9.91 -9.11
N GLU A 200 17.93 9.58 -8.16
CA GLU A 200 18.96 8.53 -8.24
C GLU A 200 18.52 7.24 -7.52
N LEU A 201 17.30 7.21 -6.98
CA LEU A 201 16.69 6.05 -6.33
C LEU A 201 15.61 5.44 -7.22
N SER A 202 15.63 4.12 -7.29
CA SER A 202 14.61 3.27 -7.88
C SER A 202 14.16 2.24 -6.85
N VAL A 203 12.94 1.74 -7.00
CA VAL A 203 12.44 0.65 -6.15
C VAL A 203 12.19 -0.59 -6.98
N PHE A 204 12.41 -1.72 -6.33
CA PHE A 204 11.92 -3.00 -6.76
C PHE A 204 10.96 -3.50 -5.67
N VAL A 205 9.72 -3.80 -6.04
CA VAL A 205 8.66 -4.18 -5.11
C VAL A 205 8.18 -5.61 -5.39
N GLY A 206 8.29 -6.48 -4.39
CA GLY A 206 7.82 -7.87 -4.42
C GLY A 206 6.44 -8.07 -3.75
N ALA A 207 6.02 -9.33 -3.69
CA ALA A 207 4.66 -9.71 -3.27
C ALA A 207 4.34 -9.32 -1.82
N GLY A 208 5.36 -9.24 -0.96
CA GLY A 208 5.23 -8.84 0.45
C GLY A 208 4.60 -7.45 0.62
N ALA A 209 4.77 -6.53 -0.35
CA ALA A 209 4.15 -5.21 -0.28
C ALA A 209 2.62 -5.24 -0.38
N SER A 210 2.06 -6.31 -0.96
CA SER A 210 0.62 -6.52 -1.16
C SER A 210 -0.03 -7.44 -0.14
N VAL A 211 0.75 -8.04 0.77
CA VAL A 211 0.22 -8.80 1.91
C VAL A 211 -0.75 -7.98 2.76
N PRO A 212 -0.51 -6.68 3.08
CA PRO A 212 -1.47 -5.84 3.81
C PRO A 212 -2.77 -5.46 3.07
N LEU A 213 -2.99 -6.04 1.87
CA LEU A 213 -4.27 -6.06 1.17
C LEU A 213 -4.96 -7.43 1.28
N GLY A 214 -4.32 -8.37 1.99
CA GLY A 214 -4.56 -9.79 2.21
C GLY A 214 -4.70 -10.61 0.92
N MET A 215 -4.13 -10.10 -0.17
CA MET A 215 -3.96 -10.90 -1.37
C MET A 215 -3.23 -12.21 -1.02
N PRO A 216 -3.59 -13.32 -1.66
CA PRO A 216 -2.96 -14.60 -1.33
C PRO A 216 -1.47 -14.53 -1.68
N SER A 217 -0.64 -15.08 -0.81
CA SER A 217 0.74 -15.42 -1.15
C SER A 217 0.78 -16.37 -2.36
N TRP A 218 1.94 -16.48 -3.00
CA TRP A 218 2.10 -17.38 -4.15
C TRP A 218 1.65 -18.82 -3.86
N GLY A 219 2.04 -19.39 -2.70
CA GLY A 219 1.62 -20.73 -2.31
C GLY A 219 0.10 -20.84 -2.10
N GLN A 220 -0.51 -19.86 -1.43
CA GLN A 220 -1.97 -19.80 -1.25
C GLN A 220 -2.72 -19.66 -2.57
N LEU A 221 -2.17 -18.90 -3.53
CA LEU A 221 -2.72 -18.76 -4.87
C LEU A 221 -2.72 -20.09 -5.60
N VAL A 222 -1.56 -20.78 -5.67
CA VAL A 222 -1.45 -22.06 -6.38
C VAL A 222 -2.36 -23.11 -5.75
N HIS A 223 -2.44 -23.16 -4.42
CA HIS A 223 -3.37 -24.02 -3.71
C HIS A 223 -4.83 -23.71 -4.06
N SER A 224 -5.24 -22.43 -4.05
CA SER A 224 -6.60 -22.02 -4.42
C SER A 224 -6.95 -22.41 -5.87
N LEU A 225 -6.00 -22.25 -6.78
CA LEU A 225 -6.16 -22.64 -8.19
C LEU A 225 -6.31 -24.16 -8.34
N LEU A 226 -5.44 -24.94 -7.70
CA LEU A 226 -5.52 -26.41 -7.71
C LEU A 226 -6.83 -26.90 -7.11
N GLN A 227 -7.27 -26.31 -6.00
CA GLN A 227 -8.50 -26.71 -5.35
C GLN A 227 -9.73 -26.45 -6.22
N GLN A 228 -9.76 -25.32 -6.93
CA GLN A 228 -10.81 -24.98 -7.89
C GLN A 228 -10.78 -25.85 -9.16
N ALA A 229 -9.63 -26.44 -9.48
CA ALA A 229 -9.39 -27.23 -10.68
C ALA A 229 -9.65 -28.73 -10.46
N GLU A 230 -8.99 -29.31 -9.46
CA GLU A 230 -8.86 -30.76 -9.27
C GLU A 230 -9.29 -31.24 -7.87
N GLY A 231 -9.54 -30.33 -6.92
CA GLY A 231 -9.86 -30.70 -5.55
C GLY A 231 -8.66 -31.25 -4.75
N GLN A 232 -7.44 -30.83 -5.11
CA GLN A 232 -6.19 -31.33 -4.53
C GLN A 232 -5.32 -30.22 -3.94
N ASP A 233 -4.47 -30.62 -2.98
CA ASP A 233 -3.51 -29.75 -2.32
C ASP A 233 -2.07 -30.15 -2.63
N LEU A 234 -1.19 -29.15 -2.67
CA LEU A 234 0.26 -29.37 -2.59
C LEU A 234 0.68 -29.61 -1.13
N PRO A 235 1.68 -30.49 -0.89
CA PRO A 235 2.32 -30.60 0.41
C PRO A 235 2.87 -29.25 0.88
N LYS A 236 2.71 -28.95 2.17
CA LYS A 236 3.34 -27.78 2.80
C LYS A 236 4.86 -27.87 2.66
N GLY A 237 5.51 -26.76 2.30
CA GLY A 237 6.96 -26.70 2.10
C GLY A 237 7.44 -27.23 0.73
N SER A 238 6.53 -27.37 -0.24
CA SER A 238 6.91 -27.63 -1.64
C SER A 238 7.87 -26.56 -2.17
N ASP A 239 8.77 -26.94 -3.07
CA ASP A 239 9.72 -26.02 -3.68
C ASP A 239 9.11 -25.23 -4.85
N GLU A 240 9.88 -24.29 -5.39
CA GLU A 240 9.45 -23.43 -6.50
C GLU A 240 9.08 -24.23 -7.76
N VAL A 241 9.78 -25.32 -8.04
CA VAL A 241 9.53 -26.17 -9.21
C VAL A 241 8.17 -26.87 -9.08
N ALA A 242 7.87 -27.40 -7.90
CA ALA A 242 6.60 -28.05 -7.61
C ALA A 242 5.42 -27.05 -7.70
N TYR A 243 5.58 -25.83 -7.18
CA TYR A 243 4.55 -24.79 -7.28
C TYR A 243 4.29 -24.36 -8.73
N LYS A 244 5.34 -24.15 -9.55
CA LYS A 244 5.19 -23.82 -10.98
C LYS A 244 4.48 -24.93 -11.76
N ALA A 245 4.85 -26.19 -11.50
CA ALA A 245 4.22 -27.34 -12.15
C ALA A 245 2.76 -27.51 -11.74
N ALA A 246 2.44 -27.29 -10.47
CA ALA A 246 1.07 -27.29 -9.99
C ALA A 246 0.22 -26.16 -10.59
N ALA A 247 0.77 -24.95 -10.69
CA ALA A 247 0.10 -23.84 -11.35
C ALA A 247 -0.21 -24.17 -12.82
N GLN A 248 0.71 -24.85 -13.52
CA GLN A 248 0.49 -25.33 -14.89
C GLN A 248 -0.69 -26.32 -14.95
N ARG A 249 -0.67 -27.37 -14.11
CA ARG A 249 -1.77 -28.36 -14.05
C ARG A 249 -3.12 -27.68 -13.78
N ALA A 250 -3.16 -26.77 -12.81
CA ALA A 250 -4.38 -26.02 -12.50
C ALA A 250 -4.86 -25.19 -13.72
N LYS A 251 -3.96 -24.49 -14.41
CA LYS A 251 -4.29 -23.72 -15.62
C LYS A 251 -4.84 -24.61 -16.73
N ASP A 252 -4.23 -25.77 -16.97
CA ASP A 252 -4.66 -26.72 -17.99
C ASP A 252 -6.06 -27.29 -17.69
N ALA A 253 -6.33 -27.64 -16.43
CA ALA A 253 -7.62 -28.16 -15.98
C ALA A 253 -8.73 -27.10 -15.95
N LEU A 254 -8.41 -25.85 -15.56
CA LEU A 254 -9.37 -24.74 -15.53
C LEU A 254 -9.72 -24.21 -16.92
N GLY A 255 -8.77 -24.29 -17.86
CA GLY A 255 -8.81 -23.58 -19.13
C GLY A 255 -8.49 -22.09 -18.97
N GLU A 256 -8.07 -21.47 -20.08
CA GLU A 256 -7.52 -20.10 -20.10
C GLU A 256 -8.49 -19.06 -19.52
N ASP A 257 -9.76 -19.09 -19.92
CA ASP A 257 -10.75 -18.09 -19.51
C ASP A 257 -11.10 -18.16 -18.01
N ARG A 258 -11.22 -19.36 -17.44
CA ARG A 258 -11.56 -19.51 -16.01
C ARG A 258 -10.35 -19.15 -15.16
N TYR A 259 -9.15 -19.57 -15.56
CA TYR A 259 -7.91 -19.18 -14.92
C TYR A 259 -7.72 -17.66 -14.90
N ALA A 260 -7.92 -17.01 -16.05
CA ALA A 260 -7.85 -15.55 -16.20
C ALA A 260 -8.82 -14.83 -15.25
N ARG A 261 -10.10 -15.27 -15.21
CA ARG A 261 -11.10 -14.70 -14.29
C ARG A 261 -10.72 -14.88 -12.83
N LEU A 262 -10.18 -16.03 -12.43
CA LEU A 262 -9.74 -16.26 -11.05
C LEU A 262 -8.59 -15.33 -10.66
N LEU A 263 -7.60 -15.13 -11.53
CA LEU A 263 -6.53 -14.16 -11.27
C LEU A 263 -7.05 -12.73 -11.14
N GLU A 264 -7.92 -12.30 -12.07
CA GLU A 264 -8.52 -10.97 -12.03
C GLU A 264 -9.33 -10.79 -10.74
N GLN A 265 -10.11 -11.79 -10.32
CA GLN A 265 -10.86 -11.78 -9.07
C GLN A 265 -9.96 -11.68 -7.83
N LEU A 266 -8.80 -12.32 -7.83
CA LEU A 266 -7.95 -12.34 -6.63
C LEU A 266 -7.08 -11.08 -6.49
N PHE A 267 -6.70 -10.45 -7.59
CA PHE A 267 -5.64 -9.43 -7.59
C PHE A 267 -5.99 -8.09 -8.26
N ALA A 268 -7.10 -8.00 -9.02
CA ALA A 268 -7.53 -6.71 -9.54
C ALA A 268 -8.09 -5.86 -8.39
N THR A 269 -7.51 -4.69 -8.18
CA THR A 269 -7.90 -3.78 -7.11
C THR A 269 -7.70 -2.33 -7.51
N GLU A 270 -8.60 -1.46 -7.04
CA GLU A 270 -8.37 -0.02 -7.07
C GLU A 270 -7.76 0.51 -5.76
N HIS A 271 -7.59 -0.36 -4.76
CA HIS A 271 -7.06 0.01 -3.46
C HIS A 271 -5.58 -0.35 -3.32
N HIS A 272 -4.90 0.34 -2.42
CA HIS A 272 -3.49 0.11 -2.14
C HIS A 272 -3.21 0.05 -0.63
N ALA A 273 -2.22 -0.74 -0.23
CA ALA A 273 -1.72 -0.73 1.15
C ALA A 273 -1.00 0.59 1.49
N LEU A 274 -0.76 0.80 2.78
CA LEU A 274 0.04 1.91 3.29
C LEU A 274 1.44 1.96 2.67
N SER A 275 2.11 0.81 2.57
CA SER A 275 3.43 0.65 1.93
C SER A 275 3.47 1.22 0.51
N HIS A 276 2.49 0.88 -0.33
CA HIS A 276 2.37 1.41 -1.69
C HIS A 276 2.20 2.93 -1.69
N GLY A 277 1.40 3.48 -0.76
CA GLY A 277 1.21 4.93 -0.62
C GLY A 277 2.51 5.64 -0.21
N LEU A 278 3.28 5.06 0.71
CA LEU A 278 4.58 5.58 1.12
C LEU A 278 5.59 5.54 -0.03
N ILE A 279 5.65 4.43 -0.79
CA ILE A 279 6.49 4.31 -1.99
C ILE A 279 6.10 5.36 -3.03
N ALA A 280 4.80 5.52 -3.31
CA ALA A 280 4.30 6.52 -4.25
C ALA A 280 4.61 7.96 -3.78
N SER A 281 4.68 8.19 -2.47
CA SER A 281 5.03 9.50 -1.90
C SER A 281 6.50 9.88 -2.12
N LEU A 282 7.39 8.91 -2.38
CA LEU A 282 8.79 9.17 -2.77
C LEU A 282 8.93 9.74 -4.19
N ARG A 283 7.87 9.68 -5.01
CA ARG A 283 7.84 10.20 -6.39
C ARG A 283 8.94 9.66 -7.32
N LEU A 284 9.33 8.41 -7.12
CA LEU A 284 10.39 7.78 -7.89
C LEU A 284 10.00 7.65 -9.37
N ARG A 285 10.96 7.91 -10.25
CA ARG A 285 10.72 7.91 -11.71
C ARG A 285 10.79 6.51 -12.32
N GLN A 286 11.53 5.60 -11.70
CA GLN A 286 11.85 4.29 -12.23
C GLN A 286 11.50 3.25 -11.16
N ASN A 287 10.54 2.38 -11.46
CA ASN A 287 9.96 1.47 -10.49
C ASN A 287 9.78 0.10 -11.14
N VAL A 288 10.14 -0.96 -10.44
CA VAL A 288 10.01 -2.33 -10.92
C VAL A 288 9.20 -3.13 -9.92
N THR A 289 8.36 -4.05 -10.40
CA THR A 289 7.67 -5.01 -9.55
C THR A 289 7.54 -6.36 -10.24
N THR A 290 7.60 -7.43 -9.43
CA THR A 290 7.22 -8.79 -9.84
C THR A 290 5.75 -9.08 -9.58
N ASN A 291 5.01 -8.14 -8.99
CA ASN A 291 3.60 -8.32 -8.70
C ASN A 291 2.75 -8.03 -9.93
N PHE A 292 1.75 -8.87 -10.16
CA PHE A 292 0.79 -8.69 -11.24
C PHE A 292 -0.50 -7.98 -10.79
N ASP A 293 -0.71 -7.74 -9.49
CA ASP A 293 -1.81 -6.91 -8.96
C ASP A 293 -1.69 -5.43 -9.34
N THR A 294 -2.77 -4.67 -9.20
CA THR A 294 -2.83 -3.25 -9.61
C THR A 294 -2.67 -2.26 -8.45
N ALA A 295 -2.23 -2.69 -7.27
CA ALA A 295 -2.20 -1.84 -6.07
C ALA A 295 -1.15 -0.73 -6.15
N LEU A 296 0.07 -1.04 -6.61
CA LEU A 296 1.12 -0.03 -6.77
C LEU A 296 0.74 0.99 -7.85
N GLU A 297 0.09 0.54 -8.93
CA GLU A 297 -0.46 1.42 -9.98
C GLU A 297 -1.49 2.40 -9.39
N ALA A 298 -2.41 1.90 -8.56
CA ALA A 298 -3.44 2.70 -7.93
C ALA A 298 -2.84 3.78 -7.00
N ALA A 299 -1.80 3.45 -6.23
CA ALA A 299 -1.10 4.40 -5.37
C ALA A 299 -0.36 5.48 -6.19
N MET A 300 0.40 5.07 -7.22
CA MET A 300 1.23 5.98 -8.01
C MET A 300 0.42 6.91 -8.92
N LYS A 301 -0.81 6.54 -9.29
CA LYS A 301 -1.66 7.34 -10.18
C LYS A 301 -1.96 8.73 -9.63
N LEU A 302 -2.11 8.89 -8.32
CA LEU A 302 -2.31 10.23 -7.73
C LEU A 302 -1.06 11.10 -7.85
N THR A 303 0.11 10.53 -7.56
CA THR A 303 1.37 11.26 -7.47
C THR A 303 1.91 11.66 -8.85
N HIS A 304 1.79 10.76 -9.82
CA HIS A 304 2.35 10.92 -11.17
C HIS A 304 1.30 11.28 -12.24
N GLY A 305 0.01 11.11 -11.95
CA GLY A 305 -1.06 11.42 -12.91
C GLY A 305 -0.97 10.61 -14.20
N GLU A 306 -1.31 11.26 -15.32
CA GLU A 306 -1.28 10.65 -16.66
C GLU A 306 0.15 10.41 -17.19
N ASP A 307 1.17 10.97 -16.54
CA ASP A 307 2.56 10.78 -16.94
C ASP A 307 3.09 9.38 -16.55
N LEU A 308 2.41 8.68 -15.64
CA LEU A 308 2.80 7.33 -15.22
C LEU A 308 2.60 6.33 -16.34
N ARG A 309 3.71 5.76 -16.83
CA ARG A 309 3.67 4.64 -17.78
C ARG A 309 3.77 3.30 -17.06
N VAL A 310 2.67 2.54 -17.03
CA VAL A 310 2.67 1.14 -16.59
C VAL A 310 3.03 0.24 -17.77
N MET A 311 4.09 -0.55 -17.60
CA MET A 311 4.64 -1.44 -18.63
C MET A 311 4.55 -2.88 -18.15
N ALA A 312 3.72 -3.68 -18.81
CA ALA A 312 3.67 -5.13 -18.66
C ALA A 312 4.10 -5.75 -19.99
N HIS A 313 5.33 -6.26 -20.06
CA HIS A 313 5.97 -6.76 -21.29
C HIS A 313 6.12 -5.72 -22.42
N GLN A 314 6.10 -4.42 -22.10
CA GLN A 314 6.24 -3.32 -23.05
C GLN A 314 7.52 -2.53 -22.77
N TRP A 315 8.11 -1.96 -23.82
CA TRP A 315 9.39 -1.26 -23.75
C TRP A 315 9.27 0.17 -23.21
N ALA A 316 10.26 0.59 -22.42
CA ALA A 316 10.44 1.97 -22.03
C ALA A 316 11.02 2.78 -23.19
N THR A 317 10.17 3.54 -23.88
CA THR A 317 10.59 4.65 -24.77
C THR A 317 10.05 5.96 -24.21
N THR A 318 10.33 6.22 -22.93
CA THR A 318 9.67 7.31 -22.21
C THR A 318 10.64 8.02 -21.27
N SER A 319 10.62 9.35 -21.34
CA SER A 319 11.33 10.26 -20.45
C SER A 319 10.58 10.50 -19.13
N GLY A 320 9.30 10.13 -19.04
CA GLY A 320 8.43 10.25 -17.87
C GLY A 320 8.58 9.11 -16.84
N PRO A 321 7.88 9.20 -15.70
CA PRO A 321 7.84 8.16 -14.67
C PRO A 321 7.26 6.85 -15.21
N TRP A 322 7.85 5.72 -14.83
CA TRP A 322 7.38 4.40 -15.25
C TRP A 322 7.38 3.37 -14.14
N LEU A 323 6.48 2.40 -14.29
CA LEU A 323 6.39 1.18 -13.50
C LEU A 323 6.48 -0.04 -14.43
N LEU A 324 7.54 -0.82 -14.28
CA LEU A 324 7.77 -2.06 -15.00
C LEU A 324 7.24 -3.24 -14.19
N LYS A 325 6.30 -3.99 -14.74
CA LYS A 325 5.75 -5.21 -14.17
C LYS A 325 6.32 -6.42 -14.89
N LEU A 326 7.32 -7.06 -14.28
CA LEU A 326 8.09 -8.13 -14.91
C LEU A 326 7.25 -9.39 -15.16
N HIS A 327 6.39 -9.74 -14.22
CA HIS A 327 5.51 -10.90 -14.32
C HIS A 327 4.13 -10.56 -14.91
N GLY A 328 4.03 -9.44 -15.64
CA GLY A 328 2.79 -9.02 -16.29
C GLY A 328 1.79 -8.33 -15.36
N THR A 329 0.52 -8.34 -15.74
CA THR A 329 -0.56 -7.69 -14.99
C THR A 329 -1.87 -8.46 -15.14
N VAL A 330 -2.70 -8.49 -14.09
CA VAL A 330 -3.98 -9.20 -14.11
C VAL A 330 -4.97 -8.66 -15.15
N GLY A 331 -4.83 -7.40 -15.58
CA GLY A 331 -5.62 -6.86 -16.71
C GLY A 331 -5.24 -7.46 -18.08
N LYS A 332 -4.13 -8.20 -18.16
CA LYS A 332 -3.69 -8.94 -19.35
C LYS A 332 -3.23 -10.35 -18.94
N PRO A 333 -4.15 -11.26 -18.57
CA PRO A 333 -3.83 -12.55 -17.96
C PRO A 333 -2.87 -13.43 -18.77
N ARG A 334 -2.92 -13.35 -20.11
CA ARG A 334 -2.00 -14.06 -21.01
C ARG A 334 -0.52 -13.74 -20.82
N GLY A 335 -0.23 -12.55 -20.29
CA GLY A 335 1.12 -12.11 -19.98
C GLY A 335 1.53 -12.37 -18.53
N VAL A 336 0.67 -12.97 -17.71
CA VAL A 336 1.04 -13.25 -16.31
C VAL A 336 2.04 -14.40 -16.26
N VAL A 337 3.14 -14.23 -15.52
CA VAL A 337 4.15 -15.27 -15.31
C VAL A 337 3.86 -15.99 -14.00
N LEU A 338 3.34 -17.22 -14.08
CA LEU A 338 3.02 -18.04 -12.91
C LEU A 338 3.30 -19.53 -13.11
N THR A 339 3.06 -20.07 -14.31
CA THR A 339 3.22 -21.50 -14.59
C THR A 339 4.59 -21.84 -15.15
N THR A 340 4.96 -23.12 -15.14
CA THR A 340 6.22 -23.59 -15.75
C THR A 340 6.40 -23.06 -17.17
N ASP A 341 5.39 -23.19 -18.03
CA ASP A 341 5.46 -22.72 -19.42
C ASP A 341 5.60 -21.19 -19.50
N ASP A 342 4.95 -20.46 -18.60
CA ASP A 342 5.05 -19.00 -18.57
C ASP A 342 6.47 -18.56 -18.17
N TYR A 343 7.12 -19.23 -17.21
CA TYR A 343 8.51 -18.95 -16.83
C TYR A 343 9.51 -19.32 -17.94
N VAL A 344 9.32 -20.45 -18.63
CA VAL A 344 10.18 -20.84 -19.78
C VAL A 344 10.07 -19.79 -20.89
N ARG A 345 8.84 -19.41 -21.26
CA ARG A 345 8.58 -18.36 -22.25
C ARG A 345 9.18 -17.02 -21.81
N HIS A 346 9.04 -16.66 -20.54
CA HIS A 346 9.59 -15.42 -19.99
C HIS A 346 11.12 -15.39 -20.03
N ALA A 347 11.80 -16.51 -19.81
CA ALA A 347 13.26 -16.59 -19.94
C ALA A 347 13.74 -16.41 -21.39
N GLU A 348 12.94 -16.86 -22.38
CA GLU A 348 13.25 -16.72 -23.80
C GLU A 348 12.92 -15.31 -24.34
N ASP A 349 11.69 -14.85 -24.12
CA ASP A 349 11.14 -13.61 -24.67
C ASP A 349 11.46 -12.37 -23.82
N GLY A 350 11.66 -12.57 -22.51
CA GLY A 350 11.86 -11.49 -21.53
C GLY A 350 13.28 -10.94 -21.45
N LYS A 351 14.24 -11.46 -22.23
CA LYS A 351 15.65 -11.05 -22.21
C LYS A 351 15.86 -9.53 -22.18
N PRO A 352 15.13 -8.71 -22.96
CA PRO A 352 15.39 -7.28 -22.94
C PRO A 352 14.71 -6.57 -21.75
N LEU A 353 13.71 -7.17 -21.09
CA LEU A 353 13.23 -6.71 -19.78
C LEU A 353 14.29 -6.93 -18.70
N TYR A 354 14.95 -8.09 -18.71
CA TYR A 354 16.11 -8.33 -17.86
C TYR A 354 17.24 -7.34 -18.16
N GLY A 355 17.50 -7.02 -19.43
CA GLY A 355 18.46 -5.98 -19.82
C GLY A 355 18.11 -4.59 -19.26
N LEU A 356 16.82 -4.22 -19.24
CA LEU A 356 16.36 -2.98 -18.61
C LEU A 356 16.61 -2.98 -17.09
N VAL A 357 16.31 -4.10 -16.41
CA VAL A 357 16.58 -4.26 -14.97
C VAL A 357 18.08 -4.20 -14.69
N GLN A 358 18.91 -4.83 -15.53
CA GLN A 358 20.37 -4.76 -15.43
C GLN A 358 20.87 -3.31 -15.60
N GLY A 359 20.36 -2.60 -16.61
CA GLY A 359 20.66 -1.18 -16.80
C GLY A 359 20.29 -0.35 -15.58
N LEU A 360 19.09 -0.58 -15.01
CA LEU A 360 18.64 0.08 -13.79
C LEU A 360 19.59 -0.16 -12.61
N LEU A 361 20.00 -1.41 -12.40
CA LEU A 361 20.94 -1.80 -11.35
C LEU A 361 22.33 -1.18 -11.53
N MET A 362 22.71 -0.83 -12.76
CA MET A 362 23.99 -0.17 -13.06
C MET A 362 23.92 1.36 -12.95
N THR A 363 22.75 1.97 -13.17
CA THR A 363 22.60 3.44 -13.28
C THR A 363 21.84 4.08 -12.13
N SER A 364 21.21 3.31 -11.24
CA SER A 364 20.41 3.80 -10.12
C SER A 364 20.74 3.02 -8.86
N HIS A 365 20.55 3.65 -7.69
CA HIS A 365 20.43 2.90 -6.45
C HIS A 365 19.08 2.20 -6.42
N VAL A 366 19.05 0.90 -6.12
CA VAL A 366 17.80 0.12 -6.10
C VAL A 366 17.50 -0.32 -4.68
N LEU A 367 16.31 0.07 -4.19
CA LEU A 367 15.75 -0.37 -2.92
C LEU A 367 14.79 -1.55 -3.16
N PHE A 368 15.09 -2.69 -2.56
CA PHE A 368 14.28 -3.90 -2.65
C PHE A 368 13.28 -3.96 -1.47
N LEU A 369 11.98 -4.07 -1.76
CA LEU A 369 10.91 -4.05 -0.76
C LEU A 369 9.99 -5.26 -0.91
N GLY A 370 9.67 -5.95 0.18
CA GLY A 370 8.68 -7.03 0.19
C GLY A 370 9.07 -8.27 -0.61
N PHE A 371 10.37 -8.60 -0.65
CA PHE A 371 10.88 -9.81 -1.29
C PHE A 371 10.92 -10.98 -0.33
N SER A 372 10.64 -12.17 -0.86
CA SER A 372 10.96 -13.43 -0.20
C SER A 372 12.19 -14.06 -0.84
N LEU A 373 12.85 -14.98 -0.14
CA LEU A 373 13.98 -15.77 -0.66
C LEU A 373 13.63 -16.56 -1.95
N MET A 374 12.35 -16.73 -2.26
CA MET A 374 11.85 -17.42 -3.46
C MET A 374 11.99 -16.56 -4.74
N ASP A 375 12.25 -15.26 -4.62
CA ASP A 375 12.60 -14.37 -5.74
C ASP A 375 14.12 -14.34 -6.00
N SER A 376 14.80 -15.48 -5.78
CA SER A 376 16.26 -15.59 -5.77
C SER A 376 16.90 -15.12 -7.07
N ALA A 377 16.28 -15.35 -8.23
CA ALA A 377 16.87 -15.00 -9.53
C ALA A 377 17.18 -13.49 -9.68
N TYR A 378 16.33 -12.60 -9.17
CA TYR A 378 16.56 -11.16 -9.25
C TYR A 378 17.52 -10.66 -8.18
N LEU A 379 17.52 -11.30 -7.01
CA LEU A 379 18.50 -11.02 -5.94
C LEU A 379 19.90 -11.49 -6.33
N GLU A 380 20.01 -12.65 -6.99
CA GLU A 380 21.24 -13.17 -7.56
C GLU A 380 21.75 -12.26 -8.68
N LEU A 381 20.85 -11.81 -9.57
CA LEU A 381 21.19 -10.82 -10.60
C LEU A 381 21.76 -9.55 -9.98
N ALA A 382 21.08 -8.97 -8.98
CA ALA A 382 21.54 -7.77 -8.29
C ALA A 382 22.90 -7.99 -7.59
N SER A 383 23.08 -9.15 -6.96
CA SER A 383 24.31 -9.54 -6.27
C SER A 383 25.50 -9.69 -7.22
N ALA A 384 25.28 -10.22 -8.42
CA ALA A 384 26.31 -10.38 -9.44
C ALA A 384 26.90 -9.03 -9.91
N PHE A 385 26.08 -7.99 -10.02
CA PHE A 385 26.54 -6.64 -10.41
C PHE A 385 27.21 -5.89 -9.27
N HIS A 386 26.84 -6.19 -8.03
CA HIS A 386 27.28 -5.48 -6.84
C HIS A 386 28.20 -6.33 -5.96
N ALA A 387 28.94 -7.30 -6.51
CA ALA A 387 29.87 -8.15 -5.77
C ALA A 387 31.01 -7.40 -5.02
N GLY A 388 31.06 -6.05 -5.10
CA GLY A 388 31.85 -5.19 -4.21
C GLY A 388 31.06 -4.33 -3.21
N ALA A 389 29.71 -4.29 -3.27
CA ALA A 389 28.85 -3.38 -2.50
C ALA A 389 27.65 -4.03 -1.79
N VAL A 390 27.16 -5.22 -2.19
CA VAL A 390 26.01 -5.88 -1.50
C VAL A 390 26.37 -6.38 -0.10
N ALA A 391 27.66 -6.48 0.24
CA ALA A 391 28.09 -7.03 1.52
C ALA A 391 27.85 -6.11 2.74
N ARG A 392 27.25 -4.91 2.60
CA ARG A 392 27.26 -3.90 3.69
C ARG A 392 25.93 -3.39 4.23
N ALA A 393 24.79 -3.97 3.89
CA ALA A 393 23.55 -3.69 4.61
C ALA A 393 22.55 -4.85 4.50
N TRP A 394 22.96 -6.04 4.95
CA TRP A 394 22.02 -7.08 5.32
C TRP A 394 21.61 -6.80 6.76
N VAL A 395 20.42 -6.22 6.95
CA VAL A 395 19.75 -6.32 8.25
C VAL A 395 18.95 -7.61 8.20
N ASP A 396 19.48 -8.63 8.87
CA ASP A 396 18.81 -9.90 9.10
C ASP A 396 17.49 -9.65 9.85
N VAL A 397 16.37 -9.71 9.13
CA VAL A 397 15.02 -9.78 9.73
C VAL A 397 14.64 -11.26 9.97
N GLU A 398 15.57 -12.21 9.90
CA GLU A 398 15.34 -13.62 10.22
C GLU A 398 15.41 -13.95 11.72
N SER A 399 15.71 -12.98 12.59
CA SER A 399 15.71 -13.19 14.05
C SER A 399 14.40 -12.81 14.76
N ALA A 400 13.34 -12.47 14.00
CA ALA A 400 11.98 -12.37 14.53
C ALA A 400 11.13 -13.54 13.99
N PRO A 401 11.20 -14.74 14.59
CA PRO A 401 10.12 -15.69 14.40
C PRO A 401 8.88 -15.02 14.99
N GLU A 402 7.81 -14.89 14.20
CA GLU A 402 6.53 -14.22 14.53
C GLU A 402 6.39 -12.73 14.16
N LEU A 403 6.66 -12.38 12.90
CA LEU A 403 6.05 -11.20 12.24
C LEU A 403 5.57 -11.58 10.84
N GLY A 404 4.46 -12.33 10.81
CA GLY A 404 3.64 -12.59 9.63
C GLY A 404 2.26 -11.97 9.79
#